data_AF-A0A438JBI5-F1
#
_entry.id   AF-A0A438JBI5-F1
#
_cell.length_a   1.000
_cell.length_b   1.000
_cell.length_c   1.000
_cell.angle_alpha   90.00
_cell.angle_beta   90.00
_cell.angle_gamma   90.00
#
_symmetry.space_group_name_H-M   'P 1'
#
loop_
_entity.id
_entity.type
_entity.pdbx_description
1 polymer ?
#
loop_
_entity_poly.entity_id
_entity_poly.type
_entity_poly.pdbx_seq_one_letter_code
_entity_poly.pdbx_strand_id
1 'polypeptide(L)' 'MVSQRGIEVSPDQVKAVMETPPPRNKKELQRLTGKLVALGRFIARFTDELRPFFLAIRKAGAHGMDGQLPKRFGKN' A
#
# COMPACT_ATOMS: atom_id res chain seq x y z
N MET A 1 2.27 11.94 15.08
CA MET A 1 2.01 12.19 16.51
C MET A 1 0.51 12.30 16.70
N VAL A 2 -0.06 11.93 17.85
CA VAL A 2 -1.48 12.20 18.11
C VAL A 2 -1.56 13.47 18.94
N SER A 3 -2.24 14.50 18.43
CA SER A 3 -2.48 15.76 19.14
C SER A 3 -3.97 15.90 19.45
N GLN A 4 -4.34 16.88 20.29
CA GLN A 4 -5.75 17.19 20.55
C GLN A 4 -6.54 17.60 19.30
N ARG A 5 -5.87 17.92 18.18
CA ARG A 5 -6.49 18.26 16.90
C ARG A 5 -6.60 17.08 15.92
N GLY A 6 -6.06 15.91 16.26
CA GLY A 6 -6.14 14.69 15.46
C GLY A 6 -4.81 13.97 15.26
N ILE A 7 -4.76 13.10 14.23
CA ILE A 7 -3.54 12.38 13.84
C ILE A 7 -2.68 13.32 12.99
N GLU A 8 -1.58 13.80 13.56
CA GLU A 8 -0.59 14.62 12.90
C GLU A 8 0.44 13.72 12.20
N VAL A 9 0.43 13.72 10.87
CA VAL A 9 1.41 12.98 10.07
C VAL A 9 2.64 13.88 9.85
N SER A 10 3.82 13.45 10.29
CA SER A 10 5.03 14.24 10.03
C SER A 10 5.36 14.22 8.53
N PRO A 11 5.85 15.34 7.96
CA PRO A 11 6.25 15.38 6.55
C PRO A 11 7.34 14.35 6.23
N ASP A 12 8.23 14.03 7.16
CA ASP A 12 9.24 12.97 7.02
C ASP A 12 8.61 11.58 6.90
N GLN A 13 7.51 11.33 7.60
CA GLN A 13 6.76 10.07 7.50
C GLN A 13 6.06 9.95 6.14
N VAL A 14 5.52 11.04 5.60
CA VAL A 14 4.99 11.07 4.23
C VAL A 14 6.11 10.86 3.23
N LYS A 15 7.23 11.57 3.37
CA LYS A 15 8.40 11.48 2.49
C LYS A 15 8.97 10.06 2.46
N ALA A 16 9.12 9.41 3.63
CA ALA A 16 9.57 8.03 3.73
C ALA A 16 8.63 7.03 3.02
N VAL A 17 7.31 7.26 3.03
CA VAL A 17 6.34 6.44 2.28
C VAL A 17 6.45 6.69 0.77
N MET A 18 6.61 7.94 0.34
CA MET A 18 6.76 8.32 -1.08
C MET A 18 8.10 7.86 -1.68
N GLU A 19 9.17 7.89 -0.89
CA GLU A 19 10.51 7.40 -1.26
C GLU A 19 10.68 5.88 -1.03
N THR A 20 9.66 5.19 -0.48
CA THR A 20 9.71 3.73 -0.33
C THR A 20 9.78 3.09 -1.72
N PRO A 21 10.85 2.33 -2.06
CA PRO A 21 10.93 1.66 -3.36
C PRO A 21 9.77 0.66 -3.51
N PRO A 22 9.26 0.46 -4.74
CA PRO A 22 8.14 -0.46 -4.97
C PRO A 22 8.49 -1.86 -4.42
N PRO A 23 7.60 -2.48 -3.62
CA PRO A 23 7.91 -3.68 -2.86
C PRO A 23 8.33 -4.81 -3.80
N ARG A 24 9.56 -5.30 -3.63
CA ARG A 24 10.18 -6.25 -4.56
C ARG A 24 9.77 -7.68 -4.24
N ASN A 25 9.44 -7.98 -2.98
CA ASN A 25 9.13 -9.33 -2.53
C ASN A 25 7.67 -9.50 -2.04
N LYS A 26 7.12 -10.71 -2.26
CA LYS A 26 5.81 -11.17 -1.77
C LYS A 26 5.57 -10.86 -0.29
N LYS A 27 6.58 -11.05 0.57
CA LYS A 27 6.53 -10.79 2.01
C LYS A 27 6.31 -9.31 2.35
N GLU A 28 6.88 -8.40 1.56
CA GLU A 28 6.68 -6.96 1.71
C GLU A 28 5.28 -6.56 1.25
N LEU A 29 4.84 -7.11 0.10
CA LEU A 29 3.50 -6.87 -0.42
C LEU A 29 2.40 -7.36 0.55
N GLN A 30 2.59 -8.54 1.18
CA GLN A 30 1.71 -9.03 2.24
C GLN A 30 1.73 -8.14 3.48
N ARG A 31 2.92 -7.69 3.94
CA ARG A 31 3.05 -6.77 5.09
C ARG A 31 2.39 -5.41 4.81
N LEU A 32 2.50 -4.90 3.58
CA LEU A 32 1.81 -3.68 3.12
C LEU A 32 0.29 -3.90 3.08
N THR A 33 -0.17 -5.00 2.50
CA THR A 33 -1.60 -5.39 2.46
C THR A 33 -2.19 -5.44 3.86
N GLY A 34 -1.49 -6.04 4.83
CA GLY A 34 -1.93 -6.07 6.24
C GLY A 34 -2.03 -4.67 6.88
N LYS A 35 -1.07 -3.77 6.61
CA LYS A 35 -1.15 -2.36 7.05
C LYS A 35 -2.35 -1.64 6.44
N LEU A 36 -2.60 -1.82 5.13
CA LEU A 36 -3.74 -1.22 4.44
C LEU A 36 -5.07 -1.74 5.01
N VAL A 37 -5.21 -3.04 5.24
CA VAL A 37 -6.42 -3.62 5.88
C VAL A 37 -6.65 -3.06 7.29
N ALA A 38 -5.58 -2.79 8.06
CA ALA A 38 -5.71 -2.12 9.36
C ALA A 38 -6.17 -0.66 9.22
N LEU A 39 -5.61 0.11 8.28
CA LEU A 39 -6.00 1.50 8.01
C LEU A 39 -7.45 1.62 7.53
N GLY A 40 -7.92 0.68 6.70
CA GLY A 40 -9.29 0.64 6.20
C GLY A 40 -10.37 0.41 7.27
N ARG A 41 -9.99 0.08 8.51
CA ARG A 41 -10.91 0.04 9.67
C ARG A 41 -11.18 1.41 10.28
N PHE A 42 -10.32 2.39 10.01
CA PHE A 42 -10.40 3.76 10.55
C PHE A 42 -10.82 4.79 9.50
N ILE A 43 -10.65 4.49 8.21
CA ILE A 43 -10.90 5.42 7.11
C ILE A 43 -12.08 4.93 6.28
N ALA A 44 -13.21 5.64 6.36
CA ALA A 44 -14.38 5.37 5.52
C ALA A 44 -14.01 5.49 4.02
N ARG A 45 -14.58 4.62 3.18
CA ARG A 45 -14.31 4.53 1.73
C ARG A 45 -12.86 4.19 1.32
N PHE A 46 -11.94 3.91 2.26
CA PHE A 46 -10.56 3.53 1.94
C PHE A 46 -10.46 2.29 1.01
N THR A 47 -11.31 1.28 1.25
CA THR A 47 -11.42 0.09 0.40
C THR A 47 -11.99 0.40 -0.98
N ASP A 48 -12.76 1.49 -1.12
CA ASP A 48 -13.37 1.98 -2.36
C ASP A 48 -12.30 2.53 -3.31
N GLU A 49 -11.39 3.36 -2.78
CA GLU A 49 -10.25 3.94 -3.50
C GLU A 49 -9.17 2.91 -3.81
N LEU A 50 -8.93 1.95 -2.90
CA LEU A 50 -7.93 0.89 -3.10
C LEU A 50 -8.43 -0.33 -3.89
N ARG A 51 -9.69 -0.36 -4.37
CA ARG A 51 -10.20 -1.39 -5.32
C ARG A 51 -9.19 -1.75 -6.44
N PRO A 52 -8.66 -0.79 -7.23
CA PRO A 52 -7.68 -1.11 -8.28
C PRO A 52 -6.38 -1.74 -7.73
N PHE A 53 -5.93 -1.34 -6.54
CA PHE A 53 -4.74 -1.89 -5.91
C PHE A 53 -4.94 -3.34 -5.45
N PHE A 54 -6.02 -3.61 -4.70
CA PHE A 54 -6.36 -4.98 -4.29
C PHE A 54 -6.65 -5.90 -5.49
N LEU A 55 -7.29 -5.38 -6.55
CA LEU A 55 -7.52 -6.11 -7.80
C LEU A 55 -6.20 -6.45 -8.50
N ALA A 56 -5.25 -5.52 -8.55
CA ALA A 56 -3.92 -5.76 -9.10
C ALA A 56 -3.15 -6.84 -8.32
N ILE A 57 -3.17 -6.79 -6.97
CA ILE A 57 -2.58 -7.84 -6.12
C ILE A 57 -3.24 -9.19 -6.37
N ARG A 58 -4.58 -9.26 -6.40
CA ARG A 58 -5.31 -10.51 -6.67
C ARG A 58 -4.94 -11.08 -8.04
N LYS A 59 -4.83 -10.25 -9.08
CA LYS A 59 -4.44 -10.68 -10.43
C LYS A 59 -2.98 -11.16 -10.47
N ALA A 60 -2.07 -10.50 -9.74
CA ALA A 60 -0.68 -10.89 -9.62
C ALA A 60 -0.44 -12.14 -8.72
N GLY A 61 -1.43 -12.57 -7.94
CA GLY A 61 -1.40 -13.82 -7.18
C GLY A 61 -2.14 -14.99 -7.81
N ALA A 62 -2.97 -14.75 -8.84
CA ALA A 62 -3.77 -15.76 -9.52
C ALA A 62 -3.04 -16.42 -10.71
N HIS A 63 -2.19 -15.67 -11.42
CA HIS A 63 -1.03 -16.31 -12.06
C HIS A 63 -0.06 -16.69 -10.94
N GLY A 64 0.53 -17.89 -11.02
CA GLY A 64 1.45 -18.40 -10.00
C GLY A 64 2.52 -17.35 -9.68
N MET A 65 2.82 -17.18 -8.39
CA MET A 65 3.77 -16.16 -7.91
C MET A 65 5.22 -16.55 -8.24
N ASP A 66 5.54 -16.46 -9.53
CA ASP A 66 6.86 -16.64 -10.10
C ASP A 66 7.37 -15.30 -10.66
N GLY A 67 8.62 -14.97 -10.32
CA GLY A 67 9.53 -14.26 -11.23
C GLY A 67 9.34 -12.77 -11.51
N GLN A 68 8.14 -12.17 -11.48
CA GLN A 68 8.01 -10.74 -11.82
C GLN A 68 6.76 -10.00 -11.35
N LEU A 69 6.96 -9.00 -10.48
CA LEU A 69 6.05 -7.85 -10.41
C LEU A 69 6.34 -6.93 -11.61
N PRO A 70 5.41 -6.74 -12.57
CA PRO A 70 5.68 -5.89 -13.73
C PRO A 70 5.88 -4.43 -13.31
N LYS A 71 6.85 -3.75 -13.92
CA LYS A 71 7.24 -2.35 -13.68
C LYS A 71 6.12 -1.35 -14.06
N ARG A 72 5.00 -1.33 -13.33
CA ARG A 72 3.82 -0.47 -13.58
C ARG A 72 3.65 0.70 -12.61
N PHE A 73 4.38 0.73 -11.50
CA PHE A 73 4.34 1.82 -10.50
C PHE A 73 5.51 2.83 -10.70
N GLY A 74 5.76 3.23 -11.94
CA GLY A 74 6.91 4.07 -12.28
C GLY A 74 6.72 4.84 -13.57
N LYS A 75 5.68 5.69 -13.64
CA LYS A 75 5.54 6.73 -14.67
C LYS A 75 4.53 7.82 -14.29
N ASN A 76 4.99 8.78 -13.48
CA ASN A 76 4.80 10.22 -13.70
C ASN A 76 5.68 10.99 -12.71
#